data_AF-A0A9D1F9A5-F1
#
_entry.id   AF-A0A9D1F9A5-F1
#
_cell.length_a   1.000
_cell.length_b   1.000
_cell.length_c   1.000
_cell.angle_alpha   90.00
_cell.angle_beta   90.00
_cell.angle_gamma   90.00
#
_symmetry.space_group_name_H-M   'P 1'
#
loop_
_entity.id
_entity.type
_entity.pdbx_description
1 polymer ?
#
loop_
_entity_poly.entity_id
_entity_poly.type
_entity_poly.pdbx_seq_one_letter_code
_entity_poly.pdbx_strand_id
1 'polypeptide(L)'
;MKKRIVSFVLAVAMMTTMGACGSKETTGDKERDTGAGSSITVLVESGSPAEALAKETAAVFQEETGCEVIIDAVAYTGMYDKLSTEIRANQATHDVACMDVVWLAAFADAIEPVTGADTSDFLPTLEESGTIDGKLLG
;
A
#
# COMPACT_ATOMS: atom_id res chain seq x y z
N MET A 1 -2.29 -49.65 53.72
CA MET A 1 -3.75 -49.49 53.60
C MET A 1 -4.05 -48.17 52.88
N LYS A 2 -4.84 -48.22 51.78
CA LYS A 2 -5.62 -47.15 51.08
C LYS A 2 -4.93 -45.79 50.82
N LYS A 3 -4.30 -45.54 49.65
CA LYS A 3 -4.85 -45.01 48.36
C LYS A 3 -5.84 -43.84 48.49
N ARG A 4 -5.53 -42.69 47.84
CA ARG A 4 -6.34 -42.06 46.77
C ARG A 4 -5.60 -40.92 46.06
N ILE A 5 -5.51 -41.08 44.74
CA ILE A 5 -5.12 -40.13 43.68
C ILE A 5 -6.37 -39.37 43.26
N VAL A 6 -6.28 -38.07 42.94
CA VAL A 6 -7.16 -37.42 41.95
C VAL A 6 -6.41 -36.28 41.24
N SER A 7 -6.10 -36.49 39.96
CA SER A 7 -5.86 -35.45 38.95
C SER A 7 -7.19 -34.86 38.51
N PHE A 8 -7.22 -33.57 38.17
CA PHE A 8 -8.23 -33.01 37.26
C PHE A 8 -7.54 -32.15 36.20
N VAL A 9 -7.36 -32.75 35.02
CA VAL A 9 -7.25 -32.05 33.74
C VAL A 9 -8.66 -31.64 33.36
N LEU A 10 -8.87 -30.37 33.02
CA LEU A 10 -10.09 -29.94 32.34
C LEU A 10 -9.71 -29.12 31.11
N ALA A 11 -9.73 -29.78 29.96
CA ALA A 11 -9.83 -29.15 28.67
C ALA A 11 -11.28 -28.68 28.49
N VAL A 12 -11.47 -27.41 28.12
CA VAL A 12 -12.75 -26.91 27.60
C VAL A 12 -12.54 -26.51 26.15
N ALA A 13 -13.28 -27.19 25.29
CA ALA A 13 -13.31 -27.00 23.86
C ALA A 13 -14.49 -26.10 23.46
N MET A 14 -14.27 -25.31 22.41
CA MET A 14 -15.18 -25.01 21.30
C MET A 14 -16.28 -23.91 21.40
N MET A 15 -16.22 -23.09 20.33
CA MET A 15 -17.31 -22.57 19.48
C MET A 15 -17.92 -21.17 19.71
N THR A 16 -17.49 -20.26 18.83
CA THR A 16 -18.26 -19.37 17.94
C THR A 16 -19.53 -18.68 18.47
N THR A 17 -19.53 -17.35 18.42
CA THR A 17 -20.70 -16.58 17.95
C THR A 17 -20.23 -15.43 17.05
N MET A 18 -20.76 -15.40 15.83
CA MET A 18 -20.76 -14.22 14.97
C MET A 18 -21.90 -13.29 15.41
N GLY A 19 -21.69 -11.99 15.25
CA GLY A 19 -22.74 -11.03 14.95
C GLY A 19 -23.04 -10.03 16.06
N ALA A 20 -22.67 -8.77 15.85
CA ALA A 20 -23.64 -7.69 15.69
C ALA A 20 -22.93 -6.35 15.46
N CYS A 21 -23.38 -5.67 14.40
CA CYS A 21 -23.04 -4.32 14.01
C CYS A 21 -23.39 -3.33 15.13
N GLY A 22 -22.52 -2.35 15.39
CA GLY A 22 -22.76 -1.31 16.38
C GLY A 22 -21.92 -0.08 16.08
N SER A 23 -22.40 0.74 15.15
CA SER A 23 -21.86 2.05 14.85
C SER A 23 -21.77 2.91 16.12
N LYS A 24 -20.57 3.34 16.47
CA LYS A 24 -20.38 4.61 17.18
C LYS A 24 -19.07 5.22 16.74
N GLU A 25 -19.20 6.42 16.21
CA GLU A 25 -18.13 7.30 15.75
C GLU A 25 -17.02 7.40 16.79
N THR A 26 -15.82 7.08 16.35
CA THR A 26 -14.59 7.67 16.87
C THR A 26 -13.85 8.18 15.66
N THR A 27 -13.76 9.50 15.56
CA THR A 27 -12.69 10.22 14.87
C THR A 27 -11.37 9.63 15.36
N GLY A 28 -10.89 8.62 14.64
CA GLY A 28 -9.55 8.11 14.77
C GLY A 28 -8.75 8.79 13.68
N ASP A 29 -7.93 9.76 14.07
CA ASP A 29 -6.68 9.97 13.36
C ASP A 29 -6.06 8.59 13.19
N LYS A 30 -5.83 8.17 11.94
CA LYS A 30 -4.97 7.04 11.65
C LYS A 30 -3.57 7.47 12.08
N GLU A 31 -3.28 7.28 13.35
CA GLU A 31 -1.93 7.19 13.85
C GLU A 31 -1.30 6.05 13.06
N ARG A 32 -0.52 6.41 12.02
CA ARG A 32 0.33 5.45 11.31
C ARG A 32 1.30 4.96 12.37
N ASP A 33 1.09 3.72 12.78
CA ASP A 33 1.95 2.98 13.71
C ASP A 33 3.37 2.92 13.12
N THR A 34 4.20 3.90 13.45
CA THR A 34 5.63 3.90 13.14
C THR A 34 6.33 3.03 14.17
N GLY A 35 6.17 1.71 14.05
CA GLY A 35 6.72 0.76 15.02
C GLY A 35 6.70 -0.68 14.52
N ALA A 36 7.85 -1.14 14.01
CA ALA A 36 8.15 -2.52 13.60
C ALA A 36 7.54 -3.02 12.26
N GLY A 37 8.27 -2.75 11.17
CA GLY A 37 8.23 -3.50 9.91
C GLY A 37 6.99 -3.28 9.05
N SER A 38 6.68 -2.03 8.69
CA SER A 38 5.71 -1.74 7.63
C SER A 38 6.27 -2.16 6.27
N SER A 39 5.43 -2.64 5.36
CA SER A 39 5.79 -2.82 3.96
C SER A 39 4.90 -1.94 3.08
N ILE A 40 5.43 -1.56 1.92
CA ILE A 40 4.67 -0.96 0.82
C ILE A 40 4.78 -1.83 -0.41
N THR A 41 3.70 -1.94 -1.16
CA THR A 41 3.67 -2.65 -2.45
C THR A 41 3.72 -1.63 -3.59
N VAL A 42 4.73 -1.74 -4.45
CA VAL A 42 5.01 -0.82 -5.54
C VAL A 42 4.77 -1.53 -6.88
N LEU A 43 3.80 -1.05 -7.65
CA LEU A 43 3.55 -1.52 -9.00
C LEU A 43 4.53 -0.86 -9.98
N VAL A 44 5.24 -1.67 -10.76
CA VAL A 44 6.15 -1.20 -11.81
C VAL A 44 5.96 -1.96 -13.11
N GLU A 45 6.32 -1.34 -14.24
CA GLU A 45 6.41 -2.03 -15.51
C GLU A 45 7.60 -3.00 -15.51
N SER A 46 7.34 -4.27 -15.83
CA SER A 46 8.38 -5.28 -15.95
C SER A 46 9.31 -5.01 -17.14
N GLY A 47 10.61 -5.02 -16.89
CA GLY A 47 11.68 -4.69 -17.83
C GLY A 47 11.98 -3.20 -17.93
N SER A 48 11.26 -2.34 -17.20
CA SER A 48 11.44 -0.89 -17.27
C SER A 48 12.62 -0.39 -16.44
N PRO A 49 13.14 0.82 -16.73
CA PRO A 49 14.08 1.51 -15.84
C PRO A 49 13.53 1.72 -14.42
N ALA A 50 12.20 1.86 -14.27
CA ALA A 50 11.58 2.02 -12.96
C ALA A 50 11.67 0.73 -12.12
N GLU A 51 11.52 -0.45 -12.73
CA GLU A 51 11.75 -1.72 -12.03
C GLU A 51 13.20 -1.86 -11.58
N ALA A 52 14.16 -1.53 -12.46
CA ALA A 52 15.58 -1.57 -12.12
C ALA A 52 15.89 -0.64 -10.94
N LEU A 53 15.43 0.62 -11.01
CA LEU A 53 15.61 1.60 -9.94
C LEU A 53 15.00 1.12 -8.62
N ALA A 54 13.74 0.66 -8.64
CA ALA A 54 13.07 0.18 -7.44
C ALA A 54 13.84 -0.97 -6.79
N LYS A 55 14.35 -1.92 -7.57
CA LYS A 55 15.16 -3.04 -7.05
C LYS A 55 16.50 -2.59 -6.48
N GLU A 56 17.14 -1.62 -7.11
CA GLU A 56 18.44 -1.09 -6.67
C GLU A 56 18.32 -0.27 -5.37
N THR A 57 17.22 0.45 -5.17
CA THR A 57 17.04 1.36 -4.04
C THR A 57 16.22 0.78 -2.88
N ALA A 58 15.47 -0.31 -3.08
CA ALA A 58 14.59 -0.90 -2.05
C ALA A 58 15.31 -1.22 -0.74
N ALA A 59 16.50 -1.83 -0.82
CA ALA A 59 17.27 -2.19 0.37
C ALA A 59 17.73 -0.96 1.18
N VAL A 60 18.18 0.09 0.47
CA VAL A 60 18.60 1.35 1.09
C VAL A 60 17.39 2.05 1.72
N PHE A 61 16.27 2.11 1.01
CA PHE A 61 15.02 2.67 1.55
C PHE A 61 14.58 1.95 2.82
N GLN A 62 14.66 0.62 2.86
CA GLN A 62 14.34 -0.15 4.06
C GLN A 62 15.33 0.10 5.20
N GLU A 63 16.63 0.24 4.92
CA GLU A 63 17.64 0.58 5.93
C GLU A 63 17.37 1.95 6.57
N GLU A 64 17.00 2.95 5.75
CA GLU A 64 16.76 4.33 6.20
C GLU A 64 15.43 4.51 6.93
N THR A 65 14.38 3.82 6.48
CA THR A 65 13.00 4.06 6.94
C THR A 65 12.45 2.95 7.84
N GLY A 66 13.06 1.76 7.80
CA GLY A 66 12.50 0.55 8.39
C GLY A 66 11.33 -0.05 7.60
N CYS A 67 10.99 0.50 6.43
CA CYS A 67 9.88 0.05 5.59
C CYS A 67 10.35 -0.85 4.44
N GLU A 68 9.82 -2.07 4.36
CA GLU A 68 10.09 -2.98 3.24
C GLU A 68 9.39 -2.51 1.97
N VAL A 69 10.06 -2.65 0.81
CA VAL A 69 9.49 -2.37 -0.50
C VAL A 69 9.24 -3.68 -1.24
N ILE A 70 7.98 -4.03 -1.42
CA ILE A 70 7.54 -5.19 -2.21
C ILE A 70 7.31 -4.72 -3.64
N ILE A 71 8.11 -5.19 -4.58
CA ILE A 71 8.03 -4.77 -5.98
C ILE A 71 7.15 -5.77 -6.74
N ASP A 72 6.00 -5.30 -7.25
CA ASP A 72 5.15 -6.04 -8.16
C ASP A 72 5.40 -5.56 -9.60
N ALA A 73 6.21 -6.32 -10.33
CA ALA A 73 6.53 -6.04 -11.72
C ALA A 73 5.56 -6.75 -12.67
N VAL A 74 4.81 -5.99 -13.47
CA VAL A 74 3.83 -6.55 -14.43
C VAL A 74 4.05 -5.99 -15.84
N ALA A 75 3.60 -6.71 -16.86
CA ALA A 75 3.70 -6.25 -18.24
C ALA A 75 2.87 -4.98 -18.47
N TYR A 76 3.42 -3.99 -19.18
CA TYR A 76 2.76 -2.71 -19.52
C TYR A 76 1.32 -2.89 -20.03
N THR A 77 1.11 -3.87 -20.92
CA THR A 77 -0.19 -4.15 -21.55
C THR A 77 -1.31 -4.48 -20.55
N GLY A 78 -0.98 -4.90 -19.32
CA GLY A 78 -1.95 -5.21 -18.27
C GLY A 78 -2.01 -4.18 -17.14
N MET A 79 -1.09 -3.21 -17.10
CA MET A 79 -0.98 -2.26 -15.98
C MET A 79 -2.22 -1.37 -15.84
N TYR A 80 -2.68 -0.78 -16.95
CA TYR A 80 -3.86 0.08 -16.94
C TYR A 80 -5.10 -0.66 -16.43
N ASP A 81 -5.36 -1.86 -16.97
CA ASP A 81 -6.54 -2.66 -16.58
C ASP A 81 -6.46 -3.10 -15.11
N LYS A 82 -5.26 -3.39 -14.62
CA LYS A 82 -5.01 -3.73 -13.21
C LYS A 82 -5.34 -2.54 -12.29
N LEU A 83 -4.73 -1.37 -12.53
CA LEU A 83 -5.00 -0.14 -11.77
C LEU A 83 -6.50 0.23 -11.81
N SER A 84 -7.09 0.18 -13.00
CA SER A 84 -8.52 0.45 -13.21
C SER A 84 -9.40 -0.51 -12.41
N THR A 85 -9.02 -1.78 -12.31
CA THR A 85 -9.75 -2.78 -11.53
C THR A 85 -9.65 -2.51 -10.02
N GLU A 86 -8.45 -2.23 -9.51
CA GLU A 86 -8.22 -1.92 -8.09
C GLU A 86 -9.00 -0.68 -7.65
N ILE A 87 -8.93 0.39 -8.45
CA ILE A 87 -9.63 1.65 -8.21
C ILE A 87 -11.15 1.43 -8.23
N ARG A 88 -11.69 0.74 -9.25
CA ARG A 88 -13.13 0.47 -9.34
C ARG A 88 -13.65 -0.44 -8.23
N ALA A 89 -12.81 -1.36 -7.76
CA ALA A 89 -13.14 -2.21 -6.62
C ALA A 89 -13.05 -1.47 -5.27
N ASN A 90 -12.44 -0.27 -5.25
CA ASN A 90 -12.07 0.45 -4.04
C ASN A 90 -11.22 -0.44 -3.11
N GLN A 91 -10.31 -1.20 -3.72
CA GLN A 91 -9.39 -2.14 -3.05
C GLN A 91 -7.98 -1.92 -3.61
N ALA A 92 -7.24 -0.99 -3.01
CA ALA A 92 -5.84 -0.77 -3.34
C ALA A 92 -5.01 -1.97 -2.86
N THR A 93 -4.48 -2.75 -3.81
CA THR A 93 -3.50 -3.81 -3.51
C THR A 93 -2.07 -3.28 -3.63
N HIS A 94 -1.90 -2.13 -4.29
CA HIS A 94 -0.64 -1.39 -4.38
C HIS A 94 -0.77 -0.05 -3.65
N ASP A 95 0.28 0.31 -2.92
CA ASP A 95 0.37 1.58 -2.20
C ASP A 95 0.94 2.68 -3.11
N VAL A 96 1.81 2.30 -4.05
CA VAL A 96 2.45 3.20 -5.02
C VAL A 96 2.43 2.54 -6.40
N ALA A 97 2.20 3.31 -7.45
CA ALA A 97 2.26 2.82 -8.83
C ALA A 97 3.08 3.73 -9.73
N CYS A 98 4.03 3.14 -10.46
CA CYS A 98 4.63 3.80 -11.61
C CYS A 98 3.58 3.83 -12.73
N MET A 99 3.12 5.03 -13.08
CA MET A 99 2.00 5.24 -13.97
C MET A 99 2.42 6.04 -15.19
N ASP A 100 1.89 5.67 -16.36
CA ASP A 100 2.07 6.46 -17.57
C ASP A 100 1.28 7.77 -17.46
N VAL A 101 1.92 8.89 -17.83
CA VAL A 101 1.34 10.22 -17.79
C VAL A 101 0.03 10.32 -18.57
N VAL A 102 -0.13 9.52 -19.64
CA VAL A 102 -1.37 9.50 -20.44
C VAL A 102 -2.57 8.90 -19.68
N TRP A 103 -2.35 8.23 -18.55
CA TRP A 103 -3.40 7.66 -17.70
C TRP A 103 -3.75 8.56 -16.51
N LEU A 104 -2.90 9.53 -16.16
CA LEU A 104 -3.02 10.34 -14.95
C LEU A 104 -4.41 11.00 -14.83
N ALA A 105 -4.91 11.58 -15.94
CA ALA A 105 -6.22 12.21 -15.97
C ALA A 105 -7.39 11.24 -15.75
N ALA A 106 -7.25 9.98 -16.15
CA ALA A 106 -8.28 8.97 -15.95
C ALA A 106 -8.38 8.52 -14.48
N PHE A 107 -7.30 8.68 -13.71
CA PHE A 107 -7.20 8.23 -12.32
C PHE A 107 -7.06 9.38 -11.32
N ALA A 108 -7.16 10.64 -11.76
CA ALA A 108 -6.89 11.82 -10.94
C ALA A 108 -7.73 11.88 -9.65
N ASP A 109 -8.98 11.44 -9.70
CA ASP A 109 -9.89 11.42 -8.55
C ASP A 109 -9.63 10.24 -7.59
N ALA A 110 -8.80 9.27 -7.97
CA ALA A 110 -8.55 8.03 -7.25
C ALA A 110 -7.15 7.95 -6.61
N ILE A 111 -6.27 8.91 -6.90
CA ILE A 111 -4.88 8.94 -6.41
C ILE A 111 -4.67 10.13 -5.48
N GLU A 112 -3.85 9.93 -4.45
CA GLU A 112 -3.52 10.98 -3.48
C GLU A 112 -2.49 11.96 -4.09
N PRO A 113 -2.65 13.28 -3.89
CA PRO A 113 -1.64 14.25 -4.29
C PRO A 113 -0.32 14.03 -3.57
N VAL A 114 0.78 14.14 -4.32
CA VAL A 114 2.14 14.15 -3.76
C VAL A 114 2.37 15.51 -3.09
N THR A 115 2.74 15.49 -1.81
CA THR A 115 3.03 16.69 -1.03
C THR A 115 4.46 16.66 -0.50
N GLY A 116 5.13 17.81 -0.51
CA GLY A 116 6.50 17.94 0.01
C GLY A 116 7.60 17.30 -0.85
N ALA A 117 7.31 16.96 -2.12
CA ALA A 117 8.34 16.55 -3.07
C ALA A 117 9.30 17.71 -3.37
N ASP A 118 10.59 17.40 -3.49
CA ASP A 118 11.57 18.33 -4.04
C ASP A 118 11.42 18.33 -5.56
N THR A 119 10.87 19.42 -6.11
CA THR A 119 10.69 19.62 -7.56
C THR A 119 11.74 20.56 -8.15
N SER A 120 12.76 20.95 -7.38
CA SER A 120 13.73 21.98 -7.79
C SER A 120 14.60 21.58 -8.98
N ASP A 121 14.71 20.28 -9.26
CA ASP A 121 15.45 19.70 -10.39
C ASP A 121 14.52 19.22 -11.53
N PHE A 122 13.20 19.39 -11.39
CA PHE A 122 12.26 18.98 -12.43
C PHE A 122 12.39 19.92 -13.64
N LEU A 123 12.33 19.35 -14.84
CA LEU A 123 12.01 20.15 -16.01
C LEU A 123 10.57 20.68 -15.84
N PRO A 124 10.28 21.96 -16.18
CA PRO A 124 8.95 22.52 -16.00
C PRO A 124 7.83 21.68 -16.62
N THR A 125 8.09 21.08 -17.78
CA THR A 125 7.14 20.23 -18.48
C THR A 125 6.78 18.95 -17.73
N LEU A 126 7.67 18.43 -16.87
CA LEU A 126 7.41 17.23 -16.08
C LEU A 126 6.45 17.56 -14.93
N GLU A 127 6.72 18.63 -14.18
CA GLU A 127 5.84 19.09 -13.11
C GLU A 127 4.46 19.48 -13.65
N GLU A 128 4.41 20.18 -14.79
CA GLU A 128 3.15 20.53 -15.46
C GLU A 128 2.35 19.29 -15.90
N SER A 129 3.02 18.26 -16.46
CA SER A 129 2.34 17.05 -16.93
C SER A 129 1.85 16.16 -15.79
N GLY A 130 2.54 16.22 -14.64
CA GLY A 130 2.16 15.55 -13.40
C GLY A 130 1.08 16.26 -12.60
N THR A 131 0.70 17.48 -12.99
CA THR A 131 -0.22 18.32 -12.23
C THR A 131 -1.61 18.38 -12.86
N ILE A 132 -2.64 18.02 -12.09
CA ILE A 132 -4.04 18.13 -12.50
C ILE A 132 -4.80 18.96 -11.46
N ASP A 133 -5.54 19.96 -11.91
CA ASP A 133 -6.30 20.89 -11.06
C ASP A 133 -5.47 21.50 -9.91
N GLY A 134 -4.20 21.81 -10.20
CA GLY A 134 -3.26 22.39 -9.24
C GLY A 134 -2.72 21.42 -8.19
N LYS A 135 -2.94 20.11 -8.37
CA LYS A 135 -2.42 19.04 -7.51
C LYS A 135 -1.38 18.24 -8.28
N LEU A 136 -0.16 18.16 -7.77
CA LEU A 136 0.86 17.24 -8.28
C LEU A 136 0.45 15.81 -7.91
N LEU A 137 0.21 14.97 -8.90
CA LEU A 137 -0.31 13.61 -8.71
C LEU A 137 0.71 12.51 -9.03
N GLY A 138 1.86 12.87 -9.62
CA GLY A 138 2.95 11.95 -9.94
C GLY A 138 3.88 12.50 -11.00
#